data_AF-A0A950SNG0-F1
#
_entry.id   AF-A0A950SNG0-F1
#
_cell.length_a   1.000
_cell.length_b   1.000
_cell.length_c   1.000
_cell.angle_alpha   90.00
_cell.angle_beta   90.00
_cell.angle_gamma   90.00
#
_symmetry.space_group_name_H-M   'P 1'
#
loop_
_entity.id
_entity.type
_entity.pdbx_description
1 polymer ?
#
loop_
_entity_poly.entity_id
_entity_poly.type
_entity_poly.pdbx_seq_one_letter_code
_entity_poly.pdbx_strand_id
1 'polypeptide(L)'
;YHNDPGKWPNKHDVYPIKANYMLMVDNLMDLTHLGYLHAKTVGGNPAAHVEAEMKTVRTPTGVKFTRWMRNSVPPPTYVKAAGFKGRVDRWQEFEFVAPSSVLQWTGAADTGAGAYEGKRDGGFQFRLFHGLTPETETSCYYFWSVANGYRQDEPEATEQLYQEIAPTFVEDRVMVEAQQARMSELGEAGLVDIASDATRMQMRRMVERLIAGEQTGNAAE
;
A
#
# COMPACT_ATOMS: atom_id res chain seq x y z
N TYR A 1 -4.71 -12.46 8.16
CA TYR A 1 -4.63 -10.98 8.25
C TYR A 1 -5.99 -10.36 8.59
N HIS A 2 -7.09 -10.77 7.91
CA HIS A 2 -8.47 -10.27 8.17
C HIS A 2 -9.45 -11.34 8.71
N ASN A 3 -8.96 -12.37 9.41
CA ASN A 3 -9.76 -13.54 9.83
C ASN A 3 -10.50 -13.38 11.17
N ASP A 4 -10.60 -12.16 11.71
CA ASP A 4 -11.33 -11.86 12.94
C ASP A 4 -12.29 -10.68 12.68
N PRO A 5 -13.47 -10.92 12.08
CA PRO A 5 -14.37 -9.84 11.69
C PRO A 5 -14.98 -9.10 12.89
N GLY A 6 -15.01 -9.71 14.08
CA GLY A 6 -15.46 -9.04 15.30
C GLY A 6 -14.47 -7.99 15.79
N LYS A 7 -13.17 -8.20 15.56
CA LYS A 7 -12.11 -7.22 15.86
C LYS A 7 -11.57 -6.50 14.64
N TRP A 8 -12.01 -6.80 13.44
CA TRP A 8 -11.53 -6.22 12.18
C TRP A 8 -12.65 -6.29 11.13
N PRO A 9 -13.78 -5.60 11.35
CA PRO A 9 -14.83 -5.53 10.35
C PRO A 9 -14.25 -4.97 9.05
N ASN A 10 -14.60 -5.57 7.92
CA ASN A 10 -13.93 -5.29 6.66
C ASN A 10 -14.89 -5.22 5.47
N LYS A 11 -14.43 -4.51 4.44
CA LYS A 11 -15.05 -4.45 3.12
C LYS A 11 -13.99 -4.69 2.05
N HIS A 12 -14.42 -5.18 0.89
CA HIS A 12 -13.54 -5.57 -0.19
C HIS A 12 -14.16 -5.23 -1.55
N ASP A 13 -13.30 -5.11 -2.55
CA ASP A 13 -13.70 -4.86 -3.94
C ASP A 13 -12.63 -5.43 -4.89
N VAL A 14 -12.95 -5.52 -6.18
CA VAL A 14 -12.08 -6.05 -7.22
C VAL A 14 -12.07 -5.15 -8.44
N TYR A 15 -10.89 -4.76 -8.89
CA TYR A 15 -10.70 -3.95 -10.08
C TYR A 15 -9.99 -4.73 -11.17
N PRO A 16 -10.58 -4.88 -12.38
CA PRO A 16 -9.81 -5.25 -13.55
C PRO A 16 -8.92 -4.07 -13.95
N ILE A 17 -7.63 -4.31 -14.13
CA ILE A 17 -6.64 -3.29 -14.49
C ILE A 17 -6.01 -3.67 -15.83
N LYS A 18 -5.98 -2.72 -16.76
CA LYS A 18 -5.30 -2.86 -18.06
C LYS A 18 -3.80 -2.58 -17.96
N ALA A 19 -3.14 -3.27 -17.04
CA ALA A 19 -1.71 -3.18 -16.81
C ALA A 19 -1.16 -4.52 -16.30
N ASN A 20 0.12 -4.77 -16.56
CA ASN A 20 0.87 -5.84 -15.90
C ASN A 20 0.75 -5.69 -14.38
N TYR A 21 0.51 -6.79 -13.68
CA TYR A 21 0.30 -6.75 -12.23
C TYR A 21 1.47 -6.12 -11.47
N MET A 22 2.71 -6.28 -11.95
CA MET A 22 3.88 -5.71 -11.28
C MET A 22 3.90 -4.19 -11.29
N LEU A 23 3.21 -3.51 -12.22
CA LEU A 23 3.07 -2.05 -12.16
C LEU A 23 2.24 -1.61 -10.96
N MET A 24 1.19 -2.37 -10.64
CA MET A 24 0.38 -2.09 -9.46
C MET A 24 1.11 -2.50 -8.17
N VAL A 25 1.88 -3.60 -8.16
CA VAL A 25 2.74 -3.92 -7.00
C VAL A 25 3.78 -2.83 -6.77
N ASP A 26 4.44 -2.34 -7.84
CA ASP A 26 5.41 -1.24 -7.76
C ASP A 26 4.78 0.02 -7.18
N ASN A 27 3.58 0.39 -7.65
CA ASN A 27 2.82 1.52 -7.12
C ASN A 27 2.59 1.36 -5.61
N LEU A 28 2.10 0.20 -5.16
CA LEU A 28 1.83 -0.07 -3.74
C LEU A 28 3.09 -0.05 -2.86
N MET A 29 4.24 -0.42 -3.43
CA MET A 29 5.52 -0.52 -2.71
C MET A 29 6.38 0.74 -2.83
N ASP A 30 5.94 1.75 -3.57
CA ASP A 30 6.51 3.10 -3.61
C ASP A 30 5.61 4.09 -2.89
N LEU A 31 6.01 4.54 -1.71
CA LEU A 31 5.19 5.51 -0.97
C LEU A 31 5.45 6.98 -1.31
N THR A 32 6.27 7.28 -2.30
CA THR A 32 6.56 8.66 -2.69
C THR A 32 5.41 9.30 -3.47
N HIS A 33 4.66 8.50 -4.25
CA HIS A 33 3.53 9.01 -5.03
C HIS A 33 2.37 9.51 -4.16
N LEU A 34 2.22 9.03 -2.92
CA LEU A 34 1.11 9.36 -2.02
C LEU A 34 0.86 10.86 -1.90
N GLY A 35 1.92 11.65 -1.71
CA GLY A 35 1.80 13.10 -1.56
C GLY A 35 1.28 13.81 -2.82
N TYR A 36 1.44 13.19 -3.99
CA TYR A 36 1.09 13.76 -5.29
C TYR A 36 -0.25 13.23 -5.80
N LEU A 37 -0.38 11.90 -5.88
CA LEU A 37 -1.57 11.25 -6.42
C LEU A 37 -2.74 11.30 -5.43
N HIS A 38 -2.46 11.09 -4.14
CA HIS A 38 -3.47 10.99 -3.08
C HIS A 38 -3.48 12.21 -2.15
N ALA A 39 -3.13 13.39 -2.68
CA ALA A 39 -3.04 14.62 -1.90
C ALA A 39 -4.37 14.97 -1.19
N LYS A 40 -5.51 14.60 -1.80
CA LYS A 40 -6.86 14.89 -1.28
C LYS A 40 -7.39 13.85 -0.28
N THR A 41 -6.69 12.74 -0.09
CA THR A 41 -7.16 11.56 0.69
C THR A 41 -6.12 11.17 1.76
N VAL A 42 -5.32 10.13 1.53
CA VAL A 42 -4.40 9.55 2.52
C VAL A 42 -3.00 10.14 2.49
N GLY A 43 -2.59 10.77 1.39
CA GLY A 43 -1.27 11.40 1.26
C GLY A 43 -1.18 12.65 2.13
N GLY A 44 -1.95 13.67 1.74
CA GLY A 44 -1.82 14.99 2.34
C GLY A 44 -0.59 15.72 1.79
N ASN A 45 0.37 16.09 2.66
CA ASN A 45 1.50 16.93 2.28
C ASN A 45 2.69 16.11 1.74
N PRO A 46 3.16 16.34 0.49
CA PRO A 46 4.35 15.69 -0.08
C PRO A 46 5.61 15.78 0.79
N ALA A 47 5.88 16.94 1.42
CA ALA A 47 7.09 17.13 2.22
C ALA A 47 7.16 16.14 3.40
N ALA A 48 6.01 15.85 4.02
CA ALA A 48 5.93 14.89 5.11
C ALA A 48 6.30 13.47 4.66
N HIS A 49 6.07 13.12 3.40
CA HIS A 49 6.43 11.82 2.84
C HIS A 49 7.91 11.70 2.49
N VAL A 50 8.51 12.78 2.00
CA VAL A 50 9.93 12.84 1.61
C VAL A 50 10.85 12.81 2.83
N GLU A 51 10.48 13.51 3.90
CA GLU A 51 11.28 13.60 5.14
C GLU A 51 11.07 12.42 6.10
N ALA A 52 10.16 11.49 5.76
CA ALA A 52 9.75 10.41 6.64
C ALA A 52 10.89 9.42 6.94
N GLU A 53 10.96 8.97 8.19
CA GLU A 53 11.89 7.93 8.60
C GLU A 53 11.40 6.59 8.03
N MET A 54 12.15 6.01 7.10
CA MET A 54 11.82 4.73 6.46
C MET A 54 12.88 3.66 6.78
N LYS A 55 12.41 2.51 7.25
CA LYS A 55 13.22 1.32 7.48
C LYS A 55 12.72 0.18 6.59
N THR A 56 13.59 -0.38 5.77
CA THR A 56 13.29 -1.54 4.92
C THR A 56 14.06 -2.76 5.41
N VAL A 57 13.37 -3.91 5.49
CA VAL A 57 13.92 -5.21 5.88
C VAL A 57 13.43 -6.29 4.93
N ARG A 58 14.27 -7.29 4.67
CA ARG A 58 13.83 -8.50 3.97
C ARG A 58 13.07 -9.42 4.92
N THR A 59 12.05 -10.09 4.40
CA THR A 59 11.32 -11.16 5.09
C THR A 59 11.57 -12.48 4.35
N PRO A 60 11.22 -13.64 4.94
CA PRO A 60 11.37 -14.93 4.26
C PRO A 60 10.61 -15.00 2.93
N THR A 61 9.51 -14.27 2.82
CA THR A 61 8.58 -14.30 1.69
C THR A 61 8.59 -13.03 0.85
N GLY A 62 9.39 -12.02 1.21
CA GLY A 62 9.47 -10.78 0.45
C GLY A 62 10.23 -9.65 1.14
N VAL A 63 9.63 -8.45 1.14
CA VAL A 63 10.23 -7.22 1.69
C VAL A 63 9.19 -6.45 2.48
N LYS A 64 9.56 -6.04 3.69
CA LYS A 64 8.76 -5.17 4.53
C LYS A 64 9.44 -3.82 4.67
N PHE A 65 8.69 -2.73 4.58
CA PHE A 65 9.14 -1.44 5.07
C PHE A 65 8.20 -0.89 6.14
N THR A 66 8.77 -0.04 7.00
CA THR A 66 8.06 0.73 8.00
C THR A 66 8.43 2.19 7.81
N ARG A 67 7.43 3.04 7.63
CA ARG A 67 7.58 4.48 7.50
C ARG A 67 6.89 5.20 8.65
N TRP A 68 7.62 6.12 9.26
CA TRP A 68 7.13 6.97 10.34
C TRP A 68 7.14 8.45 9.95
N MET A 69 6.01 9.12 10.19
CA MET A 69 5.87 10.57 10.08
C MET A 69 5.46 11.11 11.45
N ARG A 70 6.46 11.41 12.29
CA ARG A 70 6.25 11.93 13.65
C ARG A 70 5.89 13.41 13.61
N ASN A 71 5.05 13.84 14.53
CA ASN A 71 4.62 15.24 14.66
C ASN A 71 4.11 15.84 13.34
N SER A 72 3.36 15.05 12.57
CA SER A 72 2.88 15.40 11.23
C SER A 72 1.45 15.95 11.27
N VAL A 73 1.07 16.70 10.22
CA VAL A 73 -0.33 17.11 10.04
C VAL A 73 -1.14 15.87 9.60
N PRO A 74 -2.26 15.53 10.25
CA PRO A 74 -3.08 14.40 9.83
C PRO A 74 -3.67 14.66 8.44
N PRO A 75 -3.72 13.65 7.55
CA PRO A 75 -4.31 13.80 6.24
C PRO A 75 -5.85 13.93 6.35
N PRO A 76 -6.55 14.49 5.33
CA PRO A 76 -7.99 14.74 5.39
C PRO A 76 -8.83 13.53 5.81
N THR A 77 -8.53 12.34 5.28
CA THR A 77 -9.24 11.10 5.63
C THR A 77 -9.15 10.78 7.12
N TYR A 78 -8.02 11.03 7.77
CA TYR A 78 -7.82 10.71 9.19
C TYR A 78 -8.58 11.69 10.09
N VAL A 79 -8.61 12.97 9.69
CA VAL A 79 -9.40 13.99 10.39
C VAL A 79 -10.89 13.66 10.34
N LYS A 80 -11.40 13.25 9.16
CA LYS A 80 -12.80 12.84 9.02
C LYS A 80 -13.13 11.58 9.83
N ALA A 81 -12.24 10.59 9.82
CA ALA A 81 -12.48 9.29 10.45
C ALA A 81 -12.34 9.32 11.98
N ALA A 82 -11.30 10.00 12.49
CA ALA A 82 -10.90 9.95 13.89
C ALA A 82 -10.95 11.30 14.62
N GLY A 83 -11.24 12.39 13.91
CA GLY A 83 -11.47 13.70 14.52
C GLY A 83 -10.24 14.39 15.10
N PHE A 84 -9.03 14.00 14.68
CA PHE A 84 -7.76 14.59 15.15
C PHE A 84 -7.79 16.13 15.13
N LYS A 85 -7.41 16.75 16.25
CA LYS A 85 -7.40 18.21 16.44
C LYS A 85 -6.00 18.82 16.36
N GLY A 86 -4.97 18.00 16.55
CA GLY A 86 -3.58 18.41 16.58
C GLY A 86 -2.72 17.64 15.60
N ARG A 87 -1.41 17.60 15.89
CA ARG A 87 -0.44 16.81 15.15
C ARG A 87 -0.46 15.36 15.60
N VAL A 88 -0.09 14.48 14.68
CA VAL A 88 -0.14 13.03 14.87
C VAL A 88 1.19 12.37 14.54
N ASP A 89 1.45 11.25 15.20
CA ASP A 89 2.47 10.30 14.80
C ASP A 89 1.83 9.24 13.90
N ARG A 90 2.17 9.26 12.61
CA ARG A 90 1.64 8.33 11.61
C ARG A 90 2.62 7.21 11.36
N TRP A 91 2.11 5.99 11.22
CA TRP A 91 2.89 4.85 10.75
C TRP A 91 2.25 4.21 9.53
N GLN A 92 3.11 3.68 8.68
CA GLN A 92 2.76 2.89 7.51
C GLN A 92 3.73 1.73 7.43
N GLU A 93 3.20 0.53 7.61
CA GLU A 93 3.93 -0.72 7.43
C GLU A 93 3.37 -1.42 6.21
N PHE A 94 4.23 -1.73 5.26
CA PHE A 94 3.86 -2.48 4.06
C PHE A 94 4.79 -3.66 3.93
N GLU A 95 4.25 -4.80 3.57
CA GLU A 95 4.99 -6.01 3.28
C GLU A 95 4.55 -6.58 1.95
N PHE A 96 5.47 -6.59 0.99
CA PHE A 96 5.32 -7.42 -0.19
C PHE A 96 5.55 -8.88 0.20
N VAL A 97 4.57 -9.72 -0.12
CA VAL A 97 4.62 -11.17 -0.01
C VAL A 97 4.55 -11.72 -1.42
N ALA A 98 5.66 -12.29 -1.87
CA ALA A 98 5.77 -12.86 -3.20
C ALA A 98 4.73 -13.99 -3.40
N PRO A 99 4.17 -14.13 -4.61
CA PRO A 99 4.54 -13.41 -5.82
C PRO A 99 3.83 -12.07 -6.05
N SER A 100 2.69 -11.80 -5.39
CA SER A 100 1.78 -10.74 -5.85
C SER A 100 0.88 -10.12 -4.78
N SER A 101 1.21 -10.29 -3.50
CA SER A 101 0.41 -9.74 -2.40
C SER A 101 1.15 -8.60 -1.69
N VAL A 102 0.43 -7.57 -1.25
CA VAL A 102 0.94 -6.54 -0.35
C VAL A 102 0.03 -6.46 0.87
N LEU A 103 0.64 -6.57 2.05
CA LEU A 103 -0.03 -6.38 3.33
C LEU A 103 0.30 -4.99 3.85
N GLN A 104 -0.71 -4.20 4.18
CA GLN A 104 -0.52 -2.86 4.71
C GLN A 104 -1.15 -2.75 6.10
N TRP A 105 -0.43 -2.15 7.04
CA TRP A 105 -0.93 -1.70 8.34
C TRP A 105 -0.61 -0.23 8.50
N THR A 106 -1.65 0.58 8.64
CA THR A 106 -1.55 2.02 8.70
C THR A 106 -2.32 2.55 9.88
N GLY A 107 -1.83 3.63 10.46
CA GLY A 107 -2.58 4.34 11.50
C GLY A 107 -1.92 5.63 11.96
N ALA A 108 -2.58 6.25 12.92
CA ALA A 108 -2.12 7.45 13.58
C ALA A 108 -2.61 7.49 15.03
N ALA A 109 -1.83 8.17 15.87
CA ALA A 109 -2.23 8.60 17.20
C ALA A 109 -1.78 10.05 17.40
N ASP A 110 -2.35 10.74 18.37
CA ASP A 110 -1.88 12.08 18.76
C ASP A 110 -0.38 12.04 19.10
N THR A 111 0.35 13.09 18.72
CA THR A 111 1.78 13.16 18.99
C THR A 111 2.08 13.04 20.48
N GLY A 112 3.01 12.15 20.83
CA GLY A 112 3.38 11.88 22.23
C GLY A 112 2.48 10.87 22.94
N ALA A 113 1.46 10.30 22.28
CA ALA A 113 0.64 9.22 22.85
C ALA A 113 1.40 7.88 23.00
N GLY A 114 2.62 7.78 22.48
CA GLY A 114 3.48 6.60 22.62
C GLY A 114 3.39 5.60 21.46
N ALA A 115 2.81 5.99 20.31
CA ALA A 115 2.62 5.08 19.18
C ALA A 115 3.94 4.55 18.60
N TYR A 116 4.99 5.39 18.58
CA TYR A 116 6.33 5.01 18.11
C TYR A 116 6.95 3.92 19.00
N GLU A 117 6.69 4.00 20.31
CA GLU A 117 7.10 3.05 21.34
C GLU A 117 6.18 1.82 21.41
N GLY A 118 5.16 1.73 20.54
CA GLY A 118 4.29 0.56 20.39
C GLY A 118 2.90 0.70 21.02
N LYS A 119 2.57 1.82 21.66
CA LYS A 119 1.23 2.08 22.22
C LYS A 119 0.26 2.51 21.12
N ARG A 120 -0.18 1.55 20.30
CA ARG A 120 -1.07 1.78 19.15
C ARG A 120 -2.52 1.37 19.38
N ASP A 121 -2.80 0.72 20.51
CA ASP A 121 -4.15 0.26 20.87
C ASP A 121 -5.11 1.44 21.07
N GLY A 122 -6.35 1.29 20.60
CA GLY A 122 -7.40 2.32 20.71
C GLY A 122 -7.21 3.54 19.80
N GLY A 123 -6.09 3.64 19.06
CA GLY A 123 -5.84 4.69 18.06
C GLY A 123 -6.51 4.41 16.72
N PHE A 124 -6.54 5.43 15.85
CA PHE A 124 -6.99 5.26 14.47
C PHE A 124 -6.03 4.35 13.73
N GLN A 125 -6.53 3.22 13.25
CA GLN A 125 -5.74 2.29 12.45
C GLN A 125 -6.63 1.48 11.53
N PHE A 126 -6.04 1.00 10.45
CA PHE A 126 -6.68 0.08 9.53
C PHE A 126 -5.63 -0.80 8.86
N ARG A 127 -6.10 -1.93 8.36
CA ARG A 127 -5.30 -2.90 7.61
C ARG A 127 -5.83 -2.99 6.20
N LEU A 128 -4.94 -3.03 5.23
CA LEU A 128 -5.27 -3.26 3.84
C LEU A 128 -4.60 -4.55 3.39
N PHE A 129 -5.35 -5.36 2.66
CA PHE A 129 -4.82 -6.45 1.87
C PHE A 129 -4.93 -6.07 0.41
N HIS A 130 -3.86 -6.29 -0.33
CA HIS A 130 -3.76 -6.10 -1.77
C HIS A 130 -3.33 -7.44 -2.36
N GLY A 131 -4.14 -8.02 -3.24
CA GLY A 131 -3.83 -9.26 -3.94
C GLY A 131 -3.98 -9.05 -5.43
N LEU A 132 -2.96 -9.42 -6.20
CA LEU A 132 -2.97 -9.24 -7.64
C LEU A 132 -2.88 -10.60 -8.34
N THR A 133 -3.74 -10.82 -9.32
CA THR A 133 -3.74 -12.02 -10.15
C THR A 133 -3.49 -11.61 -11.58
N PRO A 134 -2.36 -12.02 -12.20
CA PRO A 134 -2.11 -11.78 -13.62
C PRO A 134 -3.22 -12.41 -14.47
N GLU A 135 -3.74 -11.68 -15.47
CA GLU A 135 -4.66 -12.21 -16.48
C GLU A 135 -3.91 -12.39 -17.80
N THR A 136 -3.15 -11.38 -18.21
CA THR A 136 -2.24 -11.42 -19.36
C THR A 136 -0.93 -10.68 -19.02
N GLU A 137 0.00 -10.60 -19.96
CA GLU A 137 1.20 -9.77 -19.82
C GLU A 137 0.88 -8.28 -19.57
N THR A 138 -0.31 -7.81 -19.97
CA THR A 138 -0.70 -6.40 -19.88
C THR A 138 -2.07 -6.20 -19.21
N SER A 139 -2.54 -7.17 -18.43
CA SER A 139 -3.77 -7.05 -17.64
C SER A 139 -3.73 -7.91 -16.38
N CYS A 140 -4.45 -7.47 -15.35
CA CYS A 140 -4.57 -8.22 -14.10
C CYS A 140 -5.88 -7.91 -13.37
N TYR A 141 -6.21 -8.74 -12.40
CA TYR A 141 -7.23 -8.47 -11.39
C TYR A 141 -6.56 -8.00 -10.10
N TYR A 142 -7.01 -6.86 -9.59
CA TYR A 142 -6.59 -6.30 -8.32
C TYR A 142 -7.70 -6.46 -7.28
N PHE A 143 -7.49 -7.38 -6.36
CA PHE A 143 -8.34 -7.65 -5.20
C PHE A 143 -7.82 -6.82 -4.03
N TRP A 144 -8.71 -6.08 -3.37
CA TRP A 144 -8.32 -5.38 -2.16
C TRP A 144 -9.39 -5.48 -1.08
N SER A 145 -8.96 -5.34 0.16
CA SER A 145 -9.87 -5.22 1.29
C SER A 145 -9.32 -4.30 2.35
N VAL A 146 -10.19 -3.49 2.96
CA VAL A 146 -9.87 -2.66 4.11
C VAL A 146 -10.54 -3.23 5.34
N ALA A 147 -9.75 -3.49 6.38
CA ALA A 147 -10.20 -3.94 7.68
C ALA A 147 -10.01 -2.83 8.71
N ASN A 148 -11.12 -2.47 9.35
CA ASN A 148 -11.22 -1.33 10.24
C ASN A 148 -10.71 -1.66 11.65
N GLY A 149 -9.79 -0.82 12.14
CA GLY A 149 -9.16 -0.92 13.45
C GLY A 149 -9.67 0.06 14.51
N TYR A 150 -10.67 0.90 14.19
CA TYR A 150 -11.20 1.94 15.08
C TYR A 150 -12.73 1.93 15.08
N ARG A 151 -13.38 2.25 16.22
CA ARG A 151 -14.86 2.27 16.35
C ARG A 151 -15.50 1.01 15.73
N GLN A 152 -14.97 -0.14 16.12
CA GLN A 152 -15.22 -1.42 15.44
C GLN A 152 -16.61 -1.98 15.70
N ASP A 153 -17.22 -1.53 16.78
CA ASP A 153 -18.61 -1.75 17.17
C ASP A 153 -19.60 -0.86 16.40
N GLU A 154 -19.11 0.06 15.56
CA GLU A 154 -19.92 0.98 14.75
C GLU A 154 -19.81 0.60 13.25
N PRO A 155 -20.81 -0.10 12.67
CA PRO A 155 -20.78 -0.50 11.26
C PRO A 155 -20.56 0.67 10.30
N GLU A 156 -21.10 1.85 10.63
CA GLU A 156 -20.97 3.08 9.85
C GLU A 156 -19.51 3.55 9.75
N ALA A 157 -18.67 3.29 10.77
CA ALA A 157 -17.25 3.65 10.73
C ALA A 157 -16.50 2.84 9.66
N THR A 158 -16.85 1.55 9.53
CA THR A 158 -16.26 0.67 8.49
C THR A 158 -16.70 1.09 7.10
N GLU A 159 -17.97 1.49 6.93
CA GLU A 159 -18.47 2.04 5.67
C GLU A 159 -17.77 3.35 5.30
N GLN A 160 -17.66 4.29 6.23
CA GLN A 160 -16.98 5.56 6.01
C GLN A 160 -15.51 5.37 5.63
N LEU A 161 -14.81 4.46 6.32
CA LEU A 161 -13.42 4.12 5.99
C LEU A 161 -13.32 3.58 4.55
N TYR A 162 -14.21 2.67 4.16
CA TYR A 162 -14.23 2.14 2.80
C TYR A 162 -14.43 3.24 1.75
N GLN A 163 -15.40 4.14 1.96
CA GLN A 163 -15.70 5.23 1.01
C GLN A 163 -14.58 6.26 0.89
N GLU A 164 -13.80 6.47 1.96
CA GLU A 164 -12.65 7.39 1.91
C GLU A 164 -11.40 6.75 1.27
N ILE A 165 -11.26 5.42 1.33
CA ILE A 165 -10.10 4.70 0.80
C ILE A 165 -10.30 4.27 -0.66
N ALA A 166 -11.48 3.79 -1.04
CA ALA A 166 -11.75 3.27 -2.40
C ALA A 166 -11.31 4.23 -3.54
N PRO A 167 -11.51 5.57 -3.44
CA PRO A 167 -11.08 6.50 -4.49
C PRO A 167 -9.57 6.47 -4.78
N THR A 168 -8.73 6.22 -3.76
CA THR A 168 -7.27 6.16 -3.98
C THR A 168 -6.86 5.05 -4.93
N PHE A 169 -7.51 3.89 -4.83
CA PHE A 169 -7.21 2.76 -5.72
C PHE A 169 -7.73 2.96 -7.14
N VAL A 170 -8.73 3.83 -7.33
CA VAL A 170 -9.15 4.26 -8.67
C VAL A 170 -8.10 5.20 -9.27
N GLU A 171 -7.53 6.11 -8.49
CA GLU A 171 -6.43 6.99 -8.93
C GLU A 171 -5.20 6.15 -9.32
N ASP A 172 -4.83 5.15 -8.51
CA ASP A 172 -3.75 4.20 -8.80
C ASP A 172 -3.99 3.48 -10.12
N ARG A 173 -5.18 2.92 -10.30
CA ARG A 173 -5.57 2.22 -11.53
C ARG A 173 -5.36 3.10 -12.77
N VAL A 174 -5.82 4.34 -12.73
CA VAL A 174 -5.66 5.28 -13.86
C VAL A 174 -4.17 5.50 -14.16
N MET A 175 -3.35 5.66 -13.13
CA MET A 175 -1.92 5.89 -13.29
C MET A 175 -1.20 4.67 -13.90
N VAL A 176 -1.43 3.46 -13.37
CA VAL A 176 -0.74 2.26 -13.86
C VAL A 176 -1.20 1.85 -15.26
N GLU A 177 -2.47 2.07 -15.62
CA GLU A 177 -2.95 1.86 -17.00
C GLU A 177 -2.29 2.86 -17.97
N ALA A 178 -2.09 4.11 -17.54
CA ALA A 178 -1.37 5.10 -18.34
C ALA A 178 0.12 4.74 -18.49
N GLN A 179 0.77 4.25 -17.42
CA GLN A 179 2.15 3.75 -17.48
C GLN A 179 2.27 2.57 -18.46
N GLN A 180 1.39 1.57 -18.36
CA GLN A 180 1.35 0.44 -19.29
C GLN A 180 1.22 0.93 -20.73
N ALA A 181 0.31 1.86 -21.00
CA ALA A 181 0.11 2.40 -22.35
C ALA A 181 1.37 3.09 -22.90
N ARG A 182 2.12 3.82 -22.06
CA ARG A 182 3.40 4.44 -22.47
C ARG A 182 4.50 3.41 -22.70
N MET A 183 4.61 2.40 -21.83
CA MET A 183 5.59 1.32 -21.98
C MET A 183 5.33 0.47 -23.22
N SER A 184 4.06 0.20 -23.55
CA SER A 184 3.69 -0.52 -24.77
C SER A 184 4.02 0.26 -26.05
N GLU A 185 4.01 1.61 -25.99
CA GLU A 185 4.34 2.47 -27.14
C GLU A 185 5.84 2.70 -27.30
N LEU A 186 6.54 2.96 -26.20
CA LEU A 186 7.92 3.47 -26.23
C LEU A 186 8.96 2.44 -25.77
N GLY A 187 8.51 1.31 -25.23
CA GLY A 187 9.38 0.37 -24.51
C GLY A 187 9.87 0.92 -23.18
N GLU A 188 10.82 0.20 -22.58
CA GLU A 188 11.33 0.49 -21.23
C GLU A 188 12.75 1.11 -21.22
N ALA A 189 13.39 1.23 -22.38
CA ALA A 189 14.80 1.63 -22.49
C ALA A 189 15.11 3.04 -21.96
N GLY A 190 14.09 3.90 -21.84
CA GLY A 190 14.21 5.26 -21.32
C GLY A 190 13.88 5.43 -19.84
N LEU A 191 13.58 4.34 -19.11
CA LEU A 191 13.27 4.41 -17.68
C LEU A 191 14.53 4.71 -16.87
N VAL A 192 14.38 5.55 -15.84
CA VAL A 192 15.46 5.94 -14.93
C VAL A 192 15.01 5.65 -13.51
N ASP A 193 15.72 4.75 -12.83
CA ASP A 193 15.49 4.49 -11.41
C ASP A 193 16.02 5.64 -10.56
N ILE A 194 15.26 5.98 -9.51
CA ILE A 194 15.65 6.94 -8.48
C ILE A 194 15.85 6.24 -7.14
N ALA A 195 16.39 6.96 -6.15
CA ALA A 195 16.73 6.38 -4.85
C ALA A 195 15.55 5.70 -4.14
N SER A 196 14.32 6.19 -4.34
CA SER A 196 13.11 5.59 -3.76
C SER A 196 12.72 4.25 -4.39
N ASP A 197 13.23 3.92 -5.58
CA ASP A 197 12.91 2.65 -6.28
C ASP A 197 13.65 1.44 -5.72
N ALA A 198 14.53 1.63 -4.72
CA ALA A 198 15.34 0.54 -4.15
C ALA A 198 14.49 -0.64 -3.65
N THR A 199 13.33 -0.39 -3.03
CA THR A 199 12.42 -1.45 -2.57
C THR A 199 11.79 -2.19 -3.74
N ARG A 200 11.30 -1.46 -4.74
CA ARG A 200 10.74 -1.99 -5.99
C ARG A 200 11.73 -2.93 -6.69
N MET A 201 12.99 -2.52 -6.81
CA MET A 201 14.03 -3.31 -7.47
C MET A 201 14.33 -4.62 -6.72
N GLN A 202 14.32 -4.61 -5.39
CA GLN A 202 14.51 -5.83 -4.60
C GLN A 202 13.35 -6.81 -4.78
N MET A 203 12.13 -6.30 -4.83
CA MET A 203 10.92 -7.08 -5.05
C MET A 203 10.90 -7.73 -6.44
N ARG A 204 11.19 -6.97 -7.51
CA ARG A 204 11.26 -7.50 -8.87
C ARG A 204 12.26 -8.65 -9.00
N ARG A 205 13.45 -8.49 -8.42
CA ARG A 205 14.47 -9.56 -8.35
C ARG A 205 14.04 -10.78 -7.53
N MET A 206 13.08 -10.66 -6.60
CA MET A 206 12.52 -11.82 -5.92
C MET A 206 11.61 -12.61 -6.85
N VAL A 207 10.71 -11.92 -7.55
CA VAL A 207 9.79 -12.52 -8.52
C VAL A 207 10.56 -13.19 -9.66
N GLU A 208 11.56 -12.52 -10.24
CA GLU A 208 12.42 -13.09 -11.28
C GLU A 208 13.09 -14.39 -10.85
N ARG A 209 13.54 -14.49 -9.59
CA ARG A 209 14.15 -15.71 -9.06
C ARG A 209 13.15 -16.84 -8.88
N LEU A 210 11.90 -16.53 -8.51
CA LEU A 210 10.84 -17.54 -8.43
C LEU A 210 10.54 -18.10 -9.82
N ILE A 211 10.37 -17.22 -10.82
CA ILE A 211 10.14 -17.61 -12.22
C ILE A 211 11.30 -18.48 -12.74
N ALA A 212 12.55 -18.08 -12.52
CA ALA A 212 13.70 -18.86 -12.95
C ALA A 212 13.76 -20.24 -12.25
N GLY A 213 13.36 -20.30 -10.97
CA GLY A 213 13.25 -21.55 -10.22
C GLY A 213 12.21 -22.51 -10.81
N GLU A 214 11.02 -21.99 -11.14
CA GLU A 214 9.94 -22.75 -11.79
C GLU A 214 10.36 -23.29 -13.16
N GLN A 215 11.04 -22.47 -13.98
CA GLN A 215 11.54 -22.89 -15.29
C GLN A 215 12.58 -24.00 -15.19
N THR A 216 13.46 -23.94 -14.19
CA THR A 216 14.48 -24.96 -13.96
C THR A 216 13.85 -26.26 -13.44
N GLY A 217 12.85 -26.16 -12.56
CA GLY A 217 12.10 -27.32 -12.06
C GLY A 217 11.35 -28.05 -13.17
N ASN A 218 10.64 -27.30 -14.03
CA ASN A 218 9.90 -27.88 -15.16
C ASN A 218 10.81 -28.48 -16.25
N ALA A 219 12.06 -28.04 -16.36
CA ALA A 219 13.03 -28.62 -17.30
C ALA A 219 13.71 -29.89 -16.75
N ALA A 220 13.60 -30.16 -15.45
CA ALA A 220 14.15 -31.34 -14.78
C ALA A 220 13.14 -32.48 -14.61
N GLU A 221 11.85 -32.24 -14.88
CA GLU A 221 10.78 -33.24 -15.01
C GLU A 221 10.66 -33.77 -16.45
#